data_AF-A0A926ZHM7-F1
#
_entry.id   AF-A0A926ZHM7-F1
#
_cell.length_a   1.000
_cell.length_b   1.000
_cell.length_c   1.000
_cell.angle_alpha   90.00
_cell.angle_beta   90.00
_cell.angle_gamma   90.00
#
_symmetry.space_group_name_H-M   'P 1'
#
loop_
_entity.id
_entity.type
_entity.pdbx_description
1 polymer ?
#
loop_
_entity_poly.entity_id
_entity_poly.type
_entity_poly.pdbx_seq_one_letter_code
_entity_poly.pdbx_strand_id
1 'polypeptide(L)' 'MQQGLEQGERRGKLKTVPILLATGLTVNKIAEVLGLSVEEVRQAAQQESSN' A
#
# COMPACT_ATOMS: atom_id res chain seq x y z
N MET A 1 -12.67 -12.69 -15.32
CA MET A 1 -11.80 -11.64 -15.92
C MET A 1 -11.73 -10.38 -15.07
N GLN A 2 -12.77 -9.97 -14.34
CA GLN A 2 -12.78 -8.72 -13.54
C GLN A 2 -11.87 -8.78 -12.29
N GLN A 3 -11.83 -9.92 -11.61
CA GLN A 3 -11.04 -10.11 -10.38
C GLN A 3 -9.53 -9.88 -10.56
N GLY A 4 -8.97 -10.13 -11.76
CA GLY A 4 -7.55 -9.94 -12.01
C GLY A 4 -7.13 -8.46 -12.07
N LEU A 5 -8.02 -7.59 -12.55
CA LEU A 5 -7.78 -6.16 -12.63
C LEU A 5 -7.84 -5.52 -11.25
N GLU A 6 -8.85 -5.86 -10.46
CA GLU A 6 -9.00 -5.37 -9.07
C GLU A 6 -7.83 -5.82 -8.18
N GLN A 7 -7.40 -7.08 -8.31
CA GLN A 7 -6.21 -7.58 -7.60
C GLN A 7 -4.93 -6.90 -8.08
N GLY A 8 -4.81 -6.61 -9.37
CA GLY A 8 -3.67 -5.89 -9.95
C GLY A 8 -3.57 -4.47 -9.42
N GLU A 9 -4.69 -3.73 -9.41
CA GLU A 9 -4.77 -2.37 -8.89
C GLU A 9 -4.42 -2.32 -7.40
N ARG A 10 -4.99 -3.22 -6.59
CA ARG A 10 -4.70 -3.31 -5.16
C ARG A 10 -3.22 -3.60 -4.90
N ARG A 11 -2.63 -4.56 -5.63
CA ARG A 11 -1.20 -4.88 -5.51
C ARG A 11 -0.31 -3.71 -5.95
N GLY A 12 -0.71 -2.97 -6.99
CA GLY A 12 -0.02 -1.77 -7.45
C GLY A 12 0.03 -0.68 -6.38
N LYS A 13 -1.12 -0.41 -5.73
CA LYS A 13 -1.22 0.54 -4.61
C LYS A 13 -0.37 0.11 -3.41
N LEU A 14 -0.37 -1.18 -3.04
CA LEU A 14 0.43 -1.67 -1.91
C LEU A 14 1.94 -1.54 -2.16
N LYS A 15 2.40 -1.71 -3.39
CA LYS A 15 3.83 -1.55 -3.74
C LYS A 15 4.34 -0.11 -3.64
N THR A 16 3.47 0.89 -3.68
CA THR A 16 3.88 2.29 -3.53
C THR A 16 3.94 2.74 -2.07
N VAL A 17 3.39 1.95 -1.14
CA VAL A 17 3.34 2.28 0.30
C VAL A 17 4.72 2.58 0.89
N PRO A 18 5.76 1.74 0.70
CA PRO A 18 7.04 2.00 1.37
C PRO A 18 7.75 3.24 0.82
N ILE A 19 7.58 3.52 -0.49
CA ILE A 19 8.07 4.75 -1.12
C ILE A 19 7.38 5.98 -0.51
N LEU A 20 6.07 5.96 -0.34
CA LEU A 20 5.32 7.06 0.28
C LEU A 20 5.65 7.25 1.76
N LEU A 21 5.97 6.17 2.48
CA LEU A 21 6.49 6.27 3.84
C LEU A 21 7.88 6.91 3.86
N ALA A 22 8.76 6.54 2.93
CA ALA A 22 10.10 7.10 2.81
C ALA A 22 10.09 8.60 2.46
N THR A 23 9.06 9.10 1.77
CA THR A 23 8.87 10.54 1.51
C THR A 23 8.31 11.30 2.71
N GLY A 24 8.04 10.62 3.83
CA GLY A 24 7.59 11.23 5.09
C GLY A 24 6.07 11.28 5.27
N LEU A 25 5.28 10.61 4.42
CA LEU A 25 3.85 10.45 4.70
C LEU A 25 3.63 9.46 5.85
N THR A 26 2.52 9.64 6.56
CA THR A 26 2.11 8.72 7.62
C THR A 26 1.24 7.60 7.05
N VAL A 27 1.25 6.44 7.72
CA VAL A 27 0.40 5.29 7.38
C VAL A 27 -1.07 5.67 7.19
N ASN A 28 -1.63 6.50 8.09
CA ASN A 28 -3.02 6.96 8.00
C ASN A 28 -3.28 7.80 6.74
N LYS A 29 -2.36 8.70 6.39
CA LYS A 29 -2.51 9.53 5.19
C LYS A 29 -2.38 8.70 3.91
N ILE A 30 -1.50 7.71 3.92
CA ILE A 30 -1.32 6.79 2.78
C ILE A 30 -2.57 5.92 2.59
N ALA A 31 -3.16 5.42 3.68
CA ALA A 31 -4.41 4.67 3.64
C ALA A 31 -5.55 5.50 3.01
N GLU A 32 -5.70 6.76 3.44
CA GLU A 32 -6.69 7.69 2.87
C GLU A 32 -6.45 7.95 1.37
N VAL A 33 -5.21 8.28 0.98
CA VAL A 33 -4.85 8.63 -0.41
C VAL A 33 -5.00 7.44 -1.35
N LEU A 34 -4.65 6.23 -0.90
CA LEU A 34 -4.72 5.02 -1.73
C LEU A 34 -6.09 4.33 -1.66
N GLY A 35 -7.00 4.80 -0.80
CA GLY A 35 -8.27 4.13 -0.54
C GLY A 35 -8.09 2.72 0.01
N LEU A 36 -7.05 2.52 0.83
CA LEU A 36 -6.70 1.25 1.46
C LEU A 36 -6.97 1.32 2.96
N SER A 37 -7.04 0.16 3.60
CA SER A 37 -7.13 0.09 5.05
C SER A 37 -5.76 0.37 5.68
N VAL A 38 -5.75 0.98 6.87
CA VAL A 38 -4.52 1.22 7.65
C VAL A 38 -3.72 -0.07 7.88
N GLU A 39 -4.41 -1.18 8.10
CA GLU A 39 -3.80 -2.49 8.29
C GLU A 39 -3.07 -3.00 7.02
N GLU A 40 -3.68 -2.82 5.84
CA GLU A 40 -3.06 -3.20 4.57
C GLU A 40 -1.79 -2.38 4.29
N VAL A 41 -1.85 -1.08 4.58
CA VAL A 41 -0.70 -0.18 4.45
C VAL A 41 0.40 -0.58 5.43
N ARG A 42 0.07 -0.93 6.69
CA ARG A 42 1.04 -1.43 7.66
C ARG A 42 1.71 -2.73 7.19
N GLN A 43 0.93 -3.67 6.68
CA GLN A 43 1.47 -4.93 6.17
C GLN A 43 2.39 -4.71 4.98
N ALA A 44 2.03 -3.83 4.04
CA ALA A 44 2.86 -3.48 2.90
C ALA A 44 4.18 -2.80 3.32
N ALA A 45 4.12 -1.93 4.33
CA ALA A 45 5.30 -1.29 4.90
C ALA A 45 6.28 -2.29 5.53
N GLN A 46 5.75 -3.34 6.17
CA GLN A 46 6.55 -4.38 6.84
C GLN A 46 7.15 -5.38 5.85
N GLN A 47 6.49 -5.65 4.71
CA GLN A 47 6.96 -6.62 3.71
C GLN A 47 8.25 -6.18 2.99
N GLU A 48 8.49 -4.88 2.77
CA GLU A 48 9.77 -4.41 2.21
C GLU A 48 10.92 -4.41 3.22
N SER A 49 10.64 -4.44 4.53
CA SER A 49 11.70 -4.49 5.56
C SER A 49 12.33 -5.87 5.72
N SER A 50 11.81 -6.91 5.05
CA SER A 50 12.27 -8.31 5.14
C SER A 50 12.93 -8.83 3.86
N ASN A 51 13.42 -7.95 2.98
CA ASN A 51 14.17 -8.33 1.78
C ASN A 51 15.52 -7.61 1.68
#